data_AF-A0A0D2Q246-F1
#
_entry.id   AF-A0A0D2Q246-F1
#
_cell.length_a   1.000
_cell.length_b   1.000
_cell.length_c   1.000
_cell.angle_alpha   90.00
_cell.angle_beta   90.00
_cell.angle_gamma   90.00
#
_symmetry.space_group_name_H-M   'P 1'
#
loop_
_entity.id
_entity.type
_entity.pdbx_description
1 polymer ?
#
loop_
_entity_poly.entity_id
_entity_poly.type
_entity_poly.pdbx_seq_one_letter_code
_entity_poly.pdbx_strand_id
1 'polypeptide(L)'
;MNFFSLFAFPFSMLKTLDRYQKCSYGAVEVSKPAKELESSYREYLKLKARYEELQRTQRNLLGEDLGPLNSKELEQLEHQLESSLKHVRSTKTQYMLDQLSELQNKEQMLMETNRALSIKLEEVSARNQFRVSWEGGEQSVAFTNQQAQSMGLFQPLECNPTLQIGYCNPVASDQMAATTHAQQVNGFIPGWML
;
A
#
# COMPACT_ATOMS: atom_id res chain seq x y z
N MET A 1 4.47 -69.61 45.65
CA MET A 1 4.88 -68.19 45.62
C MET A 1 6.09 -68.06 44.71
N ASN A 2 6.01 -67.10 43.80
CA ASN A 2 7.03 -66.75 42.80
C ASN A 2 8.38 -66.43 43.44
N PHE A 3 9.48 -66.62 42.69
CA PHE A 3 10.28 -65.52 42.11
C PHE A 3 11.56 -66.11 41.50
N PHE A 4 11.92 -65.65 40.29
CA PHE A 4 13.13 -66.01 39.52
C PHE A 4 13.14 -67.34 38.77
N SER A 5 12.40 -67.41 37.65
CA SER A 5 12.91 -68.15 36.48
C SER A 5 12.45 -67.47 35.21
N LEU A 6 13.15 -66.39 34.86
CA LEU A 6 13.07 -65.75 33.55
C LEU A 6 14.50 -65.52 33.07
N PHE A 7 15.21 -66.61 32.79
CA PHE A 7 16.32 -66.55 31.85
C PHE A 7 15.80 -67.07 30.51
N ALA A 8 15.61 -66.13 29.61
CA ALA A 8 15.08 -66.32 28.28
C ALA A 8 15.91 -67.35 27.51
N PHE A 9 15.26 -68.40 27.02
CA PHE A 9 15.81 -69.16 25.91
C PHE A 9 15.92 -68.22 24.71
N PRO A 10 17.07 -68.15 24.01
CA PRO A 10 17.25 -67.28 22.84
C PRO A 10 16.19 -67.54 21.75
N PHE A 11 15.60 -68.74 21.75
CA PHE A 11 14.52 -69.12 20.85
C PHE A 11 13.17 -68.45 21.17
N SER A 12 12.83 -68.14 22.42
CA SER A 12 11.60 -67.42 22.75
C SER A 12 11.74 -65.92 22.48
N MET A 13 12.95 -65.37 22.67
CA MET A 13 13.28 -64.00 22.34
C MET A 13 13.28 -63.79 20.82
N LEU A 14 13.94 -64.65 20.02
CA LEU A 14 13.88 -64.57 18.56
C LEU A 14 12.46 -64.68 18.02
N LYS A 15 11.62 -65.58 18.56
CA LYS A 15 10.21 -65.71 18.14
C LYS A 15 9.36 -64.50 18.51
N THR A 16 9.69 -63.85 19.63
CA THR A 16 8.99 -62.64 20.06
C THR A 16 9.44 -61.44 19.23
N LEU A 17 10.73 -61.37 18.88
CA LEU A 17 11.31 -60.39 17.98
C LEU A 17 10.75 -60.54 16.55
N ASP A 18 10.66 -61.76 16.02
CA ASP A 18 10.08 -62.07 14.69
C ASP A 18 8.59 -61.72 14.63
N ARG A 19 7.83 -61.98 15.70
CA ARG A 19 6.42 -61.54 15.81
C ARG A 19 6.31 -60.01 15.89
N TYR A 20 7.16 -59.35 16.66
CA TYR A 20 7.19 -57.89 16.71
C TYR A 20 7.56 -57.28 15.36
N GLN A 21 8.54 -57.86 14.65
CA GLN A 21 8.94 -57.42 13.32
C GLN A 21 7.80 -57.59 12.31
N LYS A 22 7.12 -58.75 12.31
CA LYS A 22 5.97 -58.99 11.42
C LYS A 22 4.74 -58.14 11.75
N CYS A 23 4.49 -57.82 13.01
CA CYS A 23 3.36 -56.97 13.41
C CYS A 23 3.67 -55.47 13.26
N SER A 24 4.90 -55.04 13.53
CA SER A 24 5.34 -53.63 13.47
C SER A 24 5.69 -53.18 12.05
N TYR A 25 6.38 -54.03 11.28
CA TYR A 25 6.74 -53.70 9.90
C TYR A 25 5.75 -54.29 8.89
N GLY A 26 5.11 -55.43 9.16
CA GLY A 26 4.09 -55.97 8.25
C GLY A 26 2.84 -55.11 8.14
N ALA A 27 2.57 -54.22 9.10
CA ALA A 27 1.49 -53.22 8.99
C ALA A 27 1.95 -51.92 8.29
N VAL A 28 3.23 -51.59 8.35
CA VAL A 28 3.84 -50.39 7.71
C VAL A 28 4.22 -50.65 6.25
N GLU A 29 4.59 -51.88 5.91
CA GLU A 29 5.05 -52.32 4.58
C GLU A 29 3.92 -52.61 3.58
N VAL A 30 2.67 -52.80 4.03
CA VAL A 30 1.55 -53.16 3.12
C VAL A 30 0.96 -51.91 2.44
N SER A 31 1.75 -51.24 1.59
CA SER A 31 1.29 -50.49 0.40
C SER A 31 1.07 -48.96 0.47
N LYS A 32 1.07 -48.28 1.63
CA LYS A 32 0.65 -46.85 1.70
C LYS A 32 1.75 -45.78 1.79
N PRO A 33 2.76 -45.84 2.66
CA PRO A 33 3.65 -44.69 2.88
C PRO A 33 4.57 -44.38 1.69
N ALA A 34 5.09 -45.39 0.99
CA ALA A 34 5.93 -45.17 -0.19
C ALA A 34 5.15 -44.57 -1.37
N LYS A 35 3.90 -45.03 -1.58
CA LYS A 35 3.03 -44.52 -2.65
C LYS A 35 2.52 -43.10 -2.36
N GLU A 36 2.24 -42.81 -1.09
CA GLU A 36 1.87 -41.48 -0.62
C GLU A 36 3.05 -40.51 -0.72
N LEU A 37 4.26 -40.91 -0.32
CA LEU A 37 5.47 -40.10 -0.46
C LEU A 37 5.81 -39.80 -1.93
N GLU A 38 5.73 -40.80 -2.81
CA GLU A 38 5.89 -40.62 -4.26
C GLU A 38 4.81 -39.69 -4.84
N SER A 39 3.57 -39.80 -4.37
CA SER A 39 2.49 -38.90 -4.79
C SER A 39 2.72 -37.46 -4.32
N SER A 40 3.16 -37.28 -3.08
CA SER A 40 3.50 -35.97 -2.49
C SER A 40 4.68 -35.33 -3.22
N TYR A 41 5.72 -36.12 -3.53
CA TYR A 41 6.86 -35.64 -4.30
C TYR A 41 6.46 -35.21 -5.71
N ARG A 42 5.59 -35.96 -6.38
CA ARG A 42 5.05 -35.57 -7.70
C ARG A 42 4.22 -34.29 -7.63
N GLU A 43 3.42 -34.10 -6.59
CA GLU A 43 2.68 -32.86 -6.37
C GLU A 43 3.60 -31.67 -6.08
N TYR A 44 4.64 -31.88 -5.27
CA TYR A 44 5.68 -30.90 -5.05
C TYR A 44 6.35 -30.47 -6.36
N LEU A 45 6.73 -31.41 -7.23
CA LEU A 45 7.33 -31.08 -8.53
C LEU A 45 6.38 -30.26 -9.42
N LYS A 46 5.08 -30.56 -9.42
CA LYS A 46 4.07 -29.76 -10.12
C LYS A 46 3.99 -28.34 -9.56
N LEU A 47 3.99 -28.22 -8.23
CA LEU A 47 3.95 -26.92 -7.57
C LEU A 47 5.21 -26.10 -7.85
N LYS A 48 6.39 -26.75 -7.77
CA LYS A 48 7.67 -26.14 -8.08
C LYS A 48 7.72 -25.62 -9.52
N ALA A 49 7.24 -26.41 -10.49
CA ALA A 49 7.17 -25.97 -11.88
C ALA A 49 6.29 -24.73 -12.06
N ARG A 50 5.11 -24.70 -11.42
CA ARG A 50 4.23 -23.52 -11.43
C ARG A 50 4.87 -22.29 -10.79
N TYR A 51 5.59 -22.49 -9.69
CA TYR A 51 6.32 -21.41 -9.02
C TYR A 51 7.42 -20.83 -9.92
N GLU A 52 8.23 -21.68 -10.55
CA GLU A 52 9.29 -21.25 -11.46
C GLU A 52 8.74 -20.53 -12.70
N GLU A 53 7.60 -20.97 -13.23
CA GLU A 53 6.89 -20.28 -14.29
C GLU A 53 6.41 -18.90 -13.85
N LEU A 54 5.75 -18.81 -12.69
CA LEU A 54 5.29 -17.55 -12.13
C LEU A 54 6.45 -16.57 -11.87
N GLN A 55 7.55 -17.06 -11.32
CA GLN A 55 8.75 -16.26 -11.07
C GLN A 55 9.38 -15.76 -12.38
N ARG A 56 9.37 -16.58 -13.44
CA ARG A 56 9.81 -16.15 -14.78
C ARG A 56 8.89 -15.05 -15.31
N THR A 57 7.57 -15.21 -15.21
CA THR A 57 6.61 -14.18 -15.63
C THR A 57 6.81 -12.87 -14.86
N GLN A 58 7.06 -12.93 -13.55
CA GLN A 58 7.35 -11.74 -12.75
C GLN A 58 8.60 -11.00 -13.25
N ARG A 59 9.71 -11.72 -13.49
CA ARG A 59 10.93 -11.13 -14.03
C ARG A 59 10.68 -10.48 -15.39
N ASN A 60 9.95 -11.15 -16.28
CA ASN A 60 9.57 -10.57 -17.57
C ASN A 60 8.76 -9.27 -17.41
N LEU A 61 7.78 -9.24 -16.50
CA LEU A 61 6.99 -8.04 -16.20
C LEU A 61 7.84 -6.89 -15.64
N LEU A 62 8.98 -7.20 -15.00
CA LEU A 62 9.97 -6.23 -14.53
C LEU A 62 10.99 -5.84 -15.61
N GLY A 63 10.89 -6.41 -16.81
CA GLY A 63 11.83 -6.18 -17.91
C GLY A 63 13.12 -6.99 -17.82
N GLU A 64 13.17 -8.00 -16.95
CA GLU A 64 14.30 -8.91 -16.77
C GLU A 64 14.12 -10.19 -17.60
N ASP A 65 15.24 -10.85 -17.95
CA ASP A 65 15.27 -12.16 -18.65
C ASP A 65 14.38 -12.27 -19.90
N LEU A 66 14.31 -11.21 -20.70
CA LEU A 66 13.48 -11.14 -21.90
C LEU A 66 14.03 -11.93 -23.10
N GLY A 67 15.31 -12.34 -23.07
CA GLY A 67 15.99 -13.02 -24.17
C GLY A 67 15.31 -14.28 -24.72
N PRO A 68 14.63 -15.12 -23.91
CA PRO A 68 13.89 -16.28 -24.40
C PRO A 68 12.56 -15.97 -25.10
N LEU A 69 12.05 -14.73 -25.03
CA LEU A 69 10.77 -14.35 -25.63
C LEU A 69 10.96 -14.03 -27.12
N ASN A 70 9.99 -14.43 -27.93
CA ASN A 70 9.92 -13.99 -29.33
C ASN A 70 9.22 -12.62 -29.47
N SER A 71 9.24 -12.05 -30.68
CA SER A 71 8.69 -10.71 -30.94
C SER A 71 7.20 -10.59 -30.57
N LYS A 72 6.39 -11.61 -30.87
CA LYS A 72 4.96 -11.61 -30.57
C LYS A 72 4.70 -11.66 -29.06
N GLU A 73 5.48 -12.46 -28.33
CA GLU A 73 5.39 -12.53 -26.87
C GLU A 73 5.80 -11.21 -26.22
N LEU A 74 6.81 -10.53 -26.78
CA LEU A 74 7.26 -9.23 -26.30
C LEU A 74 6.23 -8.13 -26.54
N GLU A 75 5.62 -8.08 -27.73
CA GLU A 75 4.50 -7.17 -28.05
C GLU A 75 3.31 -7.40 -27.10
N GLN A 76 2.98 -8.66 -26.80
CA GLN A 76 1.91 -8.98 -25.86
C GLN A 76 2.23 -8.50 -24.44
N LEU A 77 3.48 -8.69 -24.00
CA LEU A 77 3.95 -8.23 -22.69
C LEU A 77 3.89 -6.70 -22.59
N GLU A 78 4.35 -5.99 -23.63
CA GLU A 78 4.29 -4.54 -23.72
C GLU A 78 2.84 -4.03 -23.63
N HIS A 79 1.94 -4.58 -24.45
CA HIS A 79 0.53 -4.21 -24.42
C HIS A 79 -0.11 -4.48 -23.04
N GLN A 80 0.24 -5.60 -22.39
CA GLN A 80 -0.24 -5.90 -21.04
C GLN A 80 0.23 -4.86 -20.02
N LEU A 81 1.51 -4.47 -20.06
CA LEU A 81 2.07 -3.46 -19.18
C LEU A 81 1.46 -2.08 -19.44
N GLU A 82 1.31 -1.68 -20.70
CA GLU A 82 0.71 -0.41 -21.08
C GLU A 82 -0.74 -0.30 -20.59
N SER A 83 -1.54 -1.34 -20.83
CA SER A 83 -2.95 -1.39 -20.41
C SER A 83 -3.09 -1.32 -18.89
N SER A 84 -2.29 -2.10 -18.16
CA SER A 84 -2.26 -2.09 -16.70
C SER A 84 -1.83 -0.73 -16.15
N LEU A 85 -0.77 -0.13 -16.71
CA LEU A 85 -0.29 1.18 -16.30
C LEU A 85 -1.33 2.28 -16.54
N LYS A 86 -2.00 2.25 -17.70
CA LYS A 86 -3.11 3.14 -18.01
C LYS A 86 -4.23 2.99 -16.99
N HIS A 87 -4.60 1.77 -16.64
CA HIS A 87 -5.62 1.51 -15.64
C HIS A 87 -5.22 2.06 -14.26
N VAL A 88 -4.00 1.77 -13.79
CA VAL A 88 -3.49 2.27 -12.49
C VAL A 88 -3.50 3.80 -12.45
N ARG A 89 -3.01 4.46 -13.51
CA ARG A 89 -3.03 5.92 -13.62
C ARG A 89 -4.45 6.47 -13.59
N SER A 90 -5.37 5.88 -14.36
CA SER A 90 -6.77 6.28 -14.40
C SER A 90 -7.40 6.19 -13.02
N THR A 91 -7.24 5.06 -12.33
CA THR A 91 -7.78 4.84 -10.98
C THR A 91 -7.20 5.83 -9.97
N LYS A 92 -5.87 6.07 -10.01
CA LYS A 92 -5.23 7.03 -9.12
C LYS A 92 -5.74 8.46 -9.36
N THR A 93 -5.86 8.87 -10.62
CA THR A 93 -6.39 10.18 -10.99
C THR A 93 -7.83 10.35 -10.53
N GLN A 94 -8.69 9.35 -10.78
CA GLN A 94 -10.08 9.41 -10.34
C GLN A 94 -10.17 9.54 -8.82
N TYR A 95 -9.42 8.73 -8.08
CA TYR A 95 -9.37 8.81 -6.62
C TYR A 95 -8.97 10.21 -6.13
N MET A 96 -7.93 10.82 -6.73
CA MET A 96 -7.51 12.17 -6.37
C MET A 96 -8.58 13.24 -6.69
N LEU A 97 -9.29 13.10 -7.81
CA LEU A 97 -10.39 14.00 -8.17
C LEU A 97 -11.57 13.87 -7.20
N ASP A 98 -11.91 12.64 -6.80
CA ASP A 98 -12.98 12.38 -5.83
C ASP A 98 -12.64 13.01 -4.47
N GLN A 99 -11.39 12.84 -4.00
CA GLN A 99 -10.91 13.48 -2.78
C GLN A 99 -10.93 15.01 -2.87
N LEU A 100 -10.52 15.57 -4.00
CA LEU A 100 -10.58 17.02 -4.22
C LEU A 100 -12.02 17.54 -4.14
N SER A 101 -12.96 16.87 -4.82
CA SER A 101 -14.38 17.24 -4.79
C SER A 101 -14.97 17.14 -3.39
N GLU A 102 -14.65 16.08 -2.66
CA GLU A 102 -15.09 15.91 -1.27
C GLU A 102 -14.61 17.06 -0.38
N LEU A 103 -13.34 17.47 -0.51
CA LEU A 103 -12.77 18.57 0.26
C LEU A 103 -13.39 19.93 -0.13
N GLN A 104 -13.59 20.19 -1.41
CA GLN A 104 -14.25 21.42 -1.88
C GLN A 104 -15.68 21.54 -1.35
N ASN A 105 -16.43 20.45 -1.33
CA ASN A 105 -17.77 20.43 -0.75
C ASN A 105 -17.75 20.71 0.77
N LYS A 106 -16.79 20.12 1.50
CA LYS A 106 -16.60 20.40 2.93
C LYS A 106 -16.22 21.86 3.19
N GLU A 107 -15.31 22.41 2.40
CA GLU A 107 -14.92 23.82 2.46
C GLU A 107 -16.13 24.73 2.27
N GLN A 108 -16.95 24.48 1.25
CA GLN A 108 -18.16 25.26 0.99
C GLN A 108 -19.14 25.21 2.17
N MET A 109 -19.43 24.02 2.70
CA MET A 109 -20.32 23.88 3.87
C MET A 109 -19.78 24.63 5.10
N LEU A 110 -18.47 24.57 5.34
CA LEU A 110 -17.84 25.30 6.43
C LEU A 110 -17.92 26.82 6.23
N MET A 111 -17.71 27.32 5.01
CA MET A 111 -17.86 28.74 4.70
C MET A 111 -19.30 29.22 4.92
N GLU A 112 -20.30 28.46 4.47
CA GLU A 112 -21.71 28.80 4.64
C GLU A 112 -22.12 28.82 6.12
N THR A 113 -21.71 27.81 6.89
CA THR A 113 -21.99 27.75 8.34
C THR A 113 -21.27 28.86 9.11
N ASN A 114 -20.01 29.14 8.79
CA ASN A 114 -19.25 30.24 9.41
C ASN A 114 -19.89 31.61 9.11
N ARG A 115 -20.31 31.84 7.85
CA ARG A 115 -21.05 33.05 7.46
C ARG A 115 -22.34 33.20 8.26
N ALA A 116 -23.13 32.13 8.39
CA ALA A 116 -24.37 32.15 9.16
C ALA A 116 -24.12 32.44 10.65
N LEU A 117 -23.05 31.90 11.23
CA LEU A 117 -22.67 32.17 12.62
C LEU A 117 -22.20 33.63 12.81
N SER A 118 -21.45 34.17 11.86
CA SER A 118 -20.98 35.56 11.89
C SER A 118 -22.16 36.54 11.88
N ILE A 119 -23.18 36.30 11.04
CA ILE A 119 -24.41 37.10 11.02
C ILE A 119 -25.15 37.00 12.36
N LYS A 120 -25.33 35.80 12.90
CA LYS A 120 -25.99 35.61 14.21
C LYS A 120 -25.25 36.30 15.34
N LEU A 121 -23.91 36.30 15.31
CA LEU A 121 -23.11 36.98 16.31
C LEU A 121 -23.30 38.50 16.25
N GLU A 122 -23.37 39.06 15.04
CA GLU A 122 -23.66 40.48 14.82
C GLU A 122 -25.06 40.85 15.32
N GLU A 123 -26.08 40.03 15.03
CA GLU A 123 -27.45 40.22 15.53
C GLU A 123 -27.53 40.19 17.07
N VAL A 124 -26.86 39.22 17.71
CA VAL A 124 -26.81 39.11 19.18
C VAL A 124 -26.05 40.29 19.78
N SER A 125 -24.94 40.71 19.16
CA SER A 125 -24.17 41.88 19.58
C SER A 125 -25.02 43.15 19.52
N ALA A 126 -25.72 43.39 18.39
CA ALA A 126 -26.63 44.52 18.23
C ALA A 126 -27.77 44.50 19.26
N ARG A 127 -28.37 43.33 19.51
CA ARG A 127 -29.42 43.17 20.54
C ARG A 127 -28.89 43.44 21.95
N ASN A 128 -27.68 42.98 22.28
CA ASN A 128 -27.06 43.23 23.57
C ASN A 128 -26.68 44.71 23.75
N GLN A 129 -26.19 45.37 22.70
CA GLN A 129 -25.90 46.80 22.71
C GLN A 129 -27.18 47.62 22.92
N PHE A 130 -28.29 47.24 22.28
CA PHE A 130 -29.61 47.82 22.55
C PHE A 130 -30.05 47.57 24.01
N ARG A 131 -29.87 46.35 24.55
CA ARG A 131 -30.23 46.03 25.95
C ARG A 131 -29.45 46.89 26.96
N VAL A 132 -28.15 47.08 26.76
CA VAL A 132 -27.31 47.96 27.61
C VAL A 132 -27.72 49.44 27.47
N SER A 133 -28.17 49.86 26.28
CA SER A 133 -28.69 51.23 26.07
C SER A 133 -30.00 51.50 26.84
N TRP A 134 -30.81 50.48 27.13
CA TRP A 134 -32.05 50.62 27.92
C TRP A 134 -31.85 50.42 29.42
N GLU A 135 -30.82 49.69 29.84
CA GLU A 135 -30.39 49.59 31.25
C GLU A 135 -29.43 50.73 31.67
N GLY A 136 -29.13 51.67 30.78
CA GLY A 136 -28.22 52.80 30.97
C GLY A 136 -28.76 53.94 31.83
N GLY A 137 -29.17 53.63 33.06
CA GLY A 137 -29.02 54.52 34.19
C GLY A 137 -27.77 54.09 34.96
N GLU A 138 -26.66 54.80 34.76
CA GLU A 138 -25.41 54.79 35.55
C GLU A 138 -24.20 54.00 35.02
N GLN A 139 -23.16 54.79 34.71
CA GLN A 139 -21.72 54.53 34.81
C GLN A 139 -21.03 53.65 33.75
N SER A 140 -20.74 54.32 32.63
CA SER A 140 -19.41 54.43 31.99
C SER A 140 -18.30 53.47 32.45
N VAL A 141 -17.86 52.59 31.55
CA VAL A 141 -16.45 52.25 31.37
C VAL A 141 -16.21 51.92 29.90
N ALA A 142 -15.45 52.80 29.24
CA ALA A 142 -14.94 52.58 27.90
C ALA A 142 -13.95 51.40 27.91
N PHE A 143 -14.30 50.30 27.24
CA PHE A 143 -13.32 49.32 26.82
C PHE A 143 -12.93 49.59 25.38
N THR A 144 -11.66 49.95 25.26
CA THR A 144 -10.92 50.30 24.07
C THR A 144 -11.06 49.25 22.98
N ASN A 145 -11.38 49.75 21.80
CA ASN A 145 -11.34 49.10 20.50
C ASN A 145 -9.95 48.43 20.26
N GLN A 146 -9.87 47.10 20.30
CA GLN A 146 -8.75 46.35 19.72
C GLN A 146 -9.18 45.77 18.38
N GLN A 147 -9.36 46.69 17.43
CA GLN A 147 -9.46 46.40 16.01
C GLN A 147 -8.04 46.37 15.45
N ALA A 148 -7.33 45.27 15.68
CA ALA A 148 -6.15 44.90 14.92
C ALA A 148 -5.89 43.41 15.08
N GLN A 149 -5.65 42.73 13.95
CA GLN A 149 -5.16 41.34 13.83
C GLN A 149 -6.22 40.23 13.74
N SER A 150 -6.76 40.01 12.54
CA SER A 150 -6.73 38.68 11.90
C SER A 150 -7.02 38.73 10.39
N MET A 151 -6.53 39.76 9.70
CA MET A 151 -6.36 39.68 8.25
C MET A 151 -5.09 38.86 7.98
N GLY A 152 -5.19 37.53 7.87
CA GLY A 152 -4.03 36.73 7.48
C GLY A 152 -4.08 35.24 7.82
N LEU A 153 -5.07 34.49 7.32
CA LEU A 153 -4.99 33.02 7.35
C LEU A 153 -5.38 32.32 6.03
N PHE A 154 -5.71 33.05 4.98
CA PHE A 154 -5.87 32.44 3.66
C PHE A 154 -4.96 33.13 2.66
N GLN A 155 -3.79 32.53 2.47
CA GLN A 155 -3.02 32.72 1.25
C GLN A 155 -3.68 31.83 0.19
N PRO A 156 -4.24 32.39 -0.91
CA PRO A 156 -4.57 31.57 -2.06
C PRO A 156 -3.26 31.01 -2.58
N LEU A 157 -3.09 29.69 -2.60
CA LEU A 157 -1.97 29.10 -3.33
C LEU A 157 -2.17 29.43 -4.81
N GLU A 158 -1.35 30.32 -5.35
CA GLU A 158 -1.20 30.47 -6.80
C GLU A 158 -0.70 29.13 -7.36
N CYS A 159 -1.61 28.40 -8.01
CA CYS A 159 -1.26 27.25 -8.84
C CYS A 159 -0.32 27.72 -9.94
N ASN A 160 0.99 27.51 -9.77
CA ASN A 160 1.94 27.62 -10.88
C ASN A 160 1.66 26.48 -11.87
N PRO A 161 1.25 26.75 -13.13
CA PRO A 161 1.14 25.72 -14.13
C PRO A 161 2.54 25.52 -14.74
N THR A 162 3.45 24.91 -13.99
CA THR A 162 4.75 24.48 -14.54
C THR A 162 4.90 22.98 -14.37
N LEU A 163 3.92 22.26 -14.91
CA LEU A 163 4.10 20.88 -15.33
C LEU A 163 3.91 20.84 -16.85
N GLN A 164 4.91 21.34 -17.59
CA GLN A 164 5.13 20.90 -18.96
C GLN A 164 5.67 19.47 -18.90
N ILE A 165 4.80 18.50 -18.61
CA ILE A 165 5.05 17.10 -18.94
C ILE A 165 4.82 16.99 -20.45
N GLY A 166 5.95 17.01 -21.18
CA GLY A 166 6.18 16.28 -22.41
C GLY A 166 5.22 16.49 -23.57
N TYR A 167 5.41 17.57 -24.33
CA TYR A 167 5.27 17.55 -25.79
C TYR A 167 6.22 18.60 -26.40
N CYS A 168 7.40 18.17 -26.85
CA CYS A 168 8.15 18.90 -27.86
C CYS A 168 8.56 17.90 -28.94
N ASN A 169 7.89 17.99 -30.08
CA ASN A 169 8.28 17.35 -31.33
C ASN A 169 9.59 17.99 -31.86
N PRO A 170 10.37 17.30 -32.71
CA PRO A 170 11.75 17.66 -32.99
C PRO A 170 11.83 18.73 -34.07
N VAL A 171 12.46 19.86 -33.76
CA VAL A 171 13.12 20.69 -34.77
C VAL A 171 14.48 21.11 -34.21
N ALA A 172 15.51 20.77 -34.97
CA ALA A 172 16.91 21.00 -34.68
C ALA A 172 17.26 22.48 -34.44
N SER A 173 18.10 22.73 -33.44
CA SER A 173 19.27 23.61 -33.58
C SER A 173 20.20 23.48 -32.38
N ASP A 174 21.48 23.34 -32.72
CA ASP A 174 22.64 23.22 -31.86
C ASP A 174 22.75 24.32 -30.80
N GLN A 175 23.20 23.97 -29.59
CA GLN A 175 24.45 24.51 -29.05
C GLN A 175 24.88 23.86 -27.72
N MET A 176 26.18 23.61 -27.66
CA MET A 176 26.94 23.02 -26.56
C MET A 176 26.89 23.88 -25.29
N ALA A 177 26.85 23.21 -24.13
CA ALA A 177 27.69 23.59 -22.98
C ALA A 177 27.80 22.41 -22.01
N ALA A 178 29.01 21.87 -21.90
CA ALA A 178 29.41 20.93 -20.86
C ALA A 178 29.54 21.65 -19.51
N THR A 179 29.28 20.95 -18.41
CA THR A 179 30.06 21.06 -17.15
C THR A 179 29.71 19.91 -16.18
N THR A 180 30.61 18.92 -16.16
CA THR A 180 31.21 18.25 -15.00
C THR A 180 30.48 18.15 -13.64
N HIS A 181 30.26 16.89 -13.24
CA HIS A 181 30.67 16.25 -11.97
C HIS A 181 30.10 16.76 -10.63
N ALA A 182 29.35 15.89 -9.93
CA ALA A 182 29.79 15.31 -8.65
C ALA A 182 28.84 14.21 -8.16
N GLN A 183 29.46 13.16 -7.64
CA GLN A 183 28.90 11.97 -7.04
C GLN A 183 28.44 12.28 -5.61
N GLN A 184 27.17 12.03 -5.28
CA GLN A 184 26.75 11.85 -3.89
C GLN A 184 25.75 10.70 -3.76
N VAL A 185 26.23 9.65 -3.08
CA VAL A 185 25.43 8.60 -2.48
C VAL A 185 24.85 9.18 -1.20
N ASN A 186 23.53 9.31 -1.13
CA ASN A 186 22.86 9.37 0.17
C ASN A 186 21.46 8.77 0.05
N GLY A 187 21.25 7.66 0.77
CA GLY A 187 19.99 6.94 0.83
C GLY A 187 18.94 7.78 1.57
N PHE A 188 18.02 8.37 0.80
CA PHE A 188 16.76 8.87 1.34
C PHE A 188 15.71 7.78 1.13
N ILE A 189 15.30 7.13 2.23
CA ILE A 189 14.10 6.30 2.24
C ILE A 189 12.90 7.27 2.22
N PRO A 190 11.97 7.17 1.25
CA PRO A 190 10.86 8.10 1.18
C PRO A 190 9.82 7.79 2.28
N GLY A 191 9.20 8.83 2.84
CA GLY A 191 8.32 8.77 4.01
C GLY A 191 6.98 8.03 3.88
N TRP A 192 6.78 7.23 2.82
CA TRP A 192 5.69 6.25 2.76
C TRP A 192 6.06 4.90 3.40
N MET A 193 7.32 4.75 3.82
CA MET A 193 7.84 3.56 4.47
C MET A 193 8.00 3.71 6.00
N LEU A 194 7.27 4.65 6.61
CA LEU A 194 7.11 4.81 8.07
C LEU A 194 5.67 4.54 8.47
#